data_AF-A0A4V1L3N8-F1
#
_entry.id   AF-A0A4V1L3N8-F1
#
_cell.length_a   1.000
_cell.length_b   1.000
_cell.length_c   1.000
_cell.angle_alpha   90.00
_cell.angle_beta   90.00
_cell.angle_gamma   90.00
#
_symmetry.space_group_name_H-M   'P 1'
#
loop_
_entity.id
_entity.type
_entity.pdbx_description
1 polymer ?
#
loop_
_entity_poly.entity_id
_entity_poly.type
_entity_poly.pdbx_seq_one_letter_code
_entity_poly.pdbx_strand_id
1 'polypeptide(L)' 'FGISKRGDRYLRTLMIHGARAALSRATGKQDPRSLWLGKIRQRRHPNVAAVALANKNARIVWAMLTGDAAYEPALSVKAA' A
#
# COMPACT_ATOMS: atom_id res chain seq x y z
N PHE A 1 11.08 4.46 7.71
CA PHE A 1 10.84 3.06 7.31
C PHE A 1 9.80 3.00 6.20
N GLY A 2 10.12 2.34 5.09
CA GLY A 2 9.29 2.32 3.88
C GLY A 2 10.04 1.67 2.72
N ILE A 3 9.42 1.60 1.55
CA ILE A 3 10.03 1.02 0.36
C ILE A 3 11.03 2.03 -0.25
N SER A 4 12.27 2.03 0.24
CA SER A 4 13.37 2.84 -0.32
C SER A 4 14.19 2.03 -1.32
N LYS A 5 15.00 2.66 -2.19
CA LYS A 5 15.93 1.96 -3.10
C LYS A 5 17.08 1.25 -2.38
N ARG A 6 17.48 1.73 -1.19
CA ARG A 6 18.58 1.20 -0.37
C ARG A 6 18.19 0.01 0.51
N GLY A 7 16.88 -0.24 0.71
CA GLY A 7 16.40 -1.42 1.44
C GLY A 7 16.53 -2.73 0.66
N ASP A 8 16.00 -3.81 1.23
CA ASP A 8 15.96 -5.13 0.61
C ASP A 8 15.23 -5.10 -0.75
N ARG A 9 15.91 -5.58 -1.80
CA ARG A 9 15.38 -5.57 -3.17
C ARG A 9 14.28 -6.61 -3.34
N TYR A 10 14.42 -7.79 -2.76
CA TYR A 10 13.47 -8.89 -2.92
C TYR A 10 12.15 -8.57 -2.23
N LEU A 11 12.19 -8.10 -0.99
CA LEU A 11 11.01 -7.66 -0.24
C LEU A 11 10.28 -6.51 -0.95
N ARG A 12 11.04 -5.53 -1.49
CA ARG A 12 10.46 -4.47 -2.34
C ARG A 12 9.73 -5.04 -3.55
N THR A 13 10.33 -5.99 -4.24
CA THR A 13 9.72 -6.64 -5.42
C THR A 13 8.42 -7.36 -5.05
N LEU A 14 8.43 -8.16 -3.98
CA LEU A 14 7.25 -8.89 -3.51
C LEU A 14 6.12 -7.94 -3.09
N MET A 15 6.44 -6.89 -2.32
CA MET A 15 5.44 -5.91 -1.88
C MET A 15 4.79 -5.19 -3.07
N ILE A 16 5.57 -4.83 -4.10
CA ILE A 16 5.03 -4.19 -5.30
C ILE A 16 4.17 -5.18 -6.11
N HIS A 17 4.59 -6.44 -6.25
CA HIS A 17 3.78 -7.45 -6.95
C HIS A 17 2.46 -7.72 -6.24
N GLY A 18 2.48 -7.90 -4.92
CA GLY A 18 1.26 -8.04 -4.11
C GLY A 18 0.35 -6.82 -4.23
N ALA A 19 0.92 -5.61 -4.22
CA ALA A 19 0.17 -4.38 -4.42
C ALA A 19 -0.47 -4.28 -5.81
N ARG A 20 0.20 -4.75 -6.87
CA ARG A 20 -0.40 -4.82 -8.23
C ARG A 20 -1.60 -5.77 -8.25
N ALA A 21 -1.48 -6.94 -7.62
CA ALA A 21 -2.57 -7.90 -7.51
C ALA A 21 -3.76 -7.33 -6.72
N ALA A 22 -3.51 -6.63 -5.61
CA ALA A 22 -4.56 -5.95 -4.85
C ALA A 22 -5.23 -4.82 -5.66
N LEU A 23 -4.42 -4.02 -6.39
CA LEU A 23 -4.91 -2.92 -7.22
C LEU A 23 -5.79 -3.40 -8.38
N SER A 24 -5.49 -4.55 -8.99
CA SER A 24 -6.34 -5.10 -10.07
C SER A 24 -7.73 -5.48 -9.55
N ARG A 25 -7.82 -5.94 -8.29
CA ARG A 25 -9.06 -6.30 -7.60
C ARG A 25 -9.77 -5.12 -6.93
N ALA A 26 -9.21 -3.91 -6.97
CA ALA A 26 -9.79 -2.72 -6.35
C ALA A 26 -10.85 -2.03 -7.23
N THR A 27 -10.91 -2.37 -8.53
CA THR A 27 -11.87 -1.77 -9.47
C THR A 27 -13.31 -2.10 -9.06
N GLY A 28 -14.17 -1.10 -8.96
CA GLY A 28 -15.58 -1.24 -8.58
C GLY A 28 -15.83 -1.34 -7.07
N LYS A 29 -14.79 -1.35 -6.24
CA LYS A 29 -14.94 -1.34 -4.78
C LYS A 29 -15.07 0.09 -4.24
N GLN A 30 -15.99 0.27 -3.30
CA GLN A 30 -16.30 1.56 -2.68
C GLN A 30 -15.67 1.75 -1.31
N ASP A 31 -14.82 0.82 -0.86
CA ASP A 31 -14.10 0.98 0.40
C ASP A 31 -13.10 2.16 0.31
N PRO A 32 -12.81 2.85 1.44
CA PRO A 32 -11.97 4.04 1.43
C PRO A 32 -10.59 3.85 0.80
N ARG A 33 -9.99 2.65 0.91
CA ARG A 33 -8.69 2.35 0.28
C ARG A 33 -8.82 2.23 -1.22
N SER A 34 -9.83 1.51 -1.71
CA SER A 34 -10.10 1.36 -3.14
C SER A 34 -10.42 2.71 -3.79
N LEU A 35 -11.18 3.57 -3.11
CA LEU A 35 -11.44 4.95 -3.56
C LEU A 35 -10.15 5.78 -3.61
N TRP A 36 -9.30 5.71 -2.58
CA TRP A 36 -7.99 6.39 -2.57
C TRP A 36 -7.08 5.90 -3.71
N LEU A 37 -7.01 4.59 -3.95
CA LEU A 37 -6.27 4.01 -5.08
C LEU A 37 -6.83 4.44 -6.42
N GLY A 38 -8.16 4.49 -6.55
CA GLY A 38 -8.86 4.99 -7.74
C GLY A 38 -8.44 6.43 -8.06
N LYS A 39 -8.43 7.31 -7.06
CA LYS A 39 -7.97 8.71 -7.21
C LYS A 39 -6.51 8.83 -7.64
N ILE A 40 -5.63 7.91 -7.24
CA ILE A 40 -4.23 7.90 -7.72
C ILE A 40 -4.18 7.39 -9.16
N ARG A 41 -4.89 6.30 -9.46
CA ARG A 41 -4.91 5.67 -10.79
C ARG A 41 -5.52 6.58 -11.87
N GLN A 42 -6.45 7.45 -11.50
CA GLN A 42 -6.99 8.49 -12.38
C GLN A 42 -5.96 9.56 -12.76
N ARG A 43 -5.01 9.87 -11.86
CA ARG A 43 -4.03 10.96 -12.04
C ARG A 43 -2.66 10.48 -12.50
N ARG A 44 -2.34 9.19 -12.30
CA ARG A 44 -0.99 8.61 -12.48
C ARG A 44 -1.08 7.19 -13.04
N HIS A 45 0.02 6.75 -13.66
CA HIS A 45 0.15 5.40 -14.21
C HIS A 45 -0.12 4.31 -13.16
N PRO A 46 -0.76 3.17 -13.50
CA PRO A 46 -1.09 2.11 -12.54
C PRO A 46 0.09 1.59 -11.71
N ASN A 47 1.29 1.55 -12.27
CA ASN A 47 2.50 1.16 -11.55
C ASN A 47 2.83 2.14 -10.39
N VAL A 48 2.54 3.43 -10.55
CA VAL A 48 2.70 4.43 -9.49
C VAL A 48 1.70 4.18 -8.37
N ALA A 49 0.45 3.85 -8.71
CA ALA A 49 -0.56 3.48 -7.72
C ALA A 49 -0.18 2.21 -6.95
N ALA A 50 0.39 1.20 -7.64
CA ALA A 50 0.88 -0.02 -7.00
C ALA A 50 2.05 0.27 -6.04
N VAL A 51 3.02 1.09 -6.43
CA VAL A 51 4.13 1.50 -5.56
C VAL A 51 3.62 2.31 -4.36
N ALA A 52 2.65 3.20 -4.55
CA ALA A 52 2.04 3.96 -3.47
C ALA A 52 1.33 3.05 -2.46
N LEU A 53 0.58 2.05 -2.94
CA LEU A 53 -0.05 1.04 -2.09
C LEU A 53 0.99 0.23 -1.29
N ALA A 54 2.03 -0.24 -1.97
CA ALA A 54 3.10 -0.99 -1.34
C ALA A 54 3.80 -0.16 -0.23
N ASN A 55 4.05 1.12 -0.49
CA ASN A 55 4.65 2.01 0.51
C ASN A 55 3.72 2.27 1.71
N LYS A 56 2.41 2.44 1.49
CA LYS A 56 1.42 2.57 2.57
C LYS A 56 1.39 1.29 3.43
N ASN A 57 1.38 0.11 2.80
CA ASN A 57 1.44 -1.17 3.50
C ASN A 57 2.73 -1.31 4.33
N ALA A 58 3.89 -0.93 3.77
CA ALA A 58 5.16 -0.97 4.50
C ALA A 58 5.15 -0.07 5.75
N ARG A 59 4.50 1.10 5.69
CA ARG A 59 4.35 1.98 6.86
C ARG A 59 3.42 1.39 7.93
N ILE A 60 2.34 0.73 7.51
CA ILE A 60 1.41 0.04 8.43
C ILE A 60 2.14 -1.11 9.13
N VAL A 61 2.83 -1.97 8.37
CA VAL A 61 3.61 -3.08 8.91
C VAL A 61 4.68 -2.57 9.88
N TRP A 62 5.38 -1.49 9.53
CA TRP A 62 6.35 -0.88 10.44
C TRP A 62 5.70 -0.44 11.76
N ALA A 63 4.61 0.32 11.71
CA ALA A 63 3.91 0.79 12.90
C ALA A 63 3.44 -0.38 13.78
N MET A 64 2.94 -1.46 13.17
CA MET A 64 2.55 -2.67 13.90
C MET A 64 3.75 -3.34 14.59
N LEU A 65 4.85 -3.55 13.86
CA LEU A 65 6.04 -4.21 14.39
C LEU A 65 6.72 -3.41 15.51
N THR A 66 6.76 -2.08 15.38
CA THR A 66 7.36 -1.22 16.42
C THR A 66 6.46 -0.97 17.61
N GLY A 67 5.15 -1.01 17.40
CA GLY A 67 4.16 -0.76 18.45
C GLY A 67 3.65 -2.02 19.14
N ASP A 68 4.18 -3.20 18.79
CA ASP A 68 3.66 -4.52 19.20
C ASP A 68 2.13 -4.61 19.09
N ALA A 69 1.60 -4.08 17.98
CA ALA A 69 0.18 -3.89 17.77
C ALA A 69 -0.34 -4.79 16.65
N ALA A 70 -1.54 -5.33 16.86
CA ALA A 70 -2.25 -6.07 15.83
C ALA A 70 -2.72 -5.16 14.69
N TYR A 71 -3.01 -5.75 13.54
CA TYR A 71 -3.51 -5.00 12.40
C TYR A 71 -4.93 -4.49 12.65
N GLU A 72 -5.10 -3.17 12.62
CA GLU A 72 -6.42 -2.51 12.73
C GLU A 72 -6.87 -1.91 11.40
N PRO A 73 -7.92 -2.45 10.75
CA PRO A 73 -8.41 -1.96 9.47
C PRO A 73 -8.79 -0.47 9.49
N ALA A 74 -9.35 0.02 10.61
CA ALA A 74 -9.83 1.40 10.76
C ALA A 74 -8.69 2.44 10.68
N LEU A 75 -7.51 2.13 11.23
CA LEU A 75 -6.35 3.05 11.24
C LEU A 75 -5.64 3.08 9.89
N SER A 76 -5.80 2.04 9.09
CA SER A 76 -5.07 1.87 7.85
C SER A 76 -5.42 2.89 6.74
N VAL A 77 -6.61 3.48 6.82
CA VAL A 77 -7.07 4.52 5.89
C VAL A 77 -6.42 5.86 6.25
N LYS A 78 -6.24 6.15 7.56
CA LYS A 78 -5.78 7.43 8.10
C LYS A 78 -4.28 7.71 7.96
N ALA A 79 -3.46 6.71 7.64
CA ALA A 79 -2.00 6.86 7.53
C ALA A 79 -1.52 7.65 6.28
N ALA A 80 -2.21 8.73 5.89
CA ALA A 80 -1.85 9.63 4.78
C ALA A 80 -1.23 10.92 5.33
#